data_AF-A0A4U5MVB9-F1
#
_entry.id   AF-A0A4U5MVB9-F1
#
_cell.length_a   1.000
_cell.length_b   1.000
_cell.length_c   1.000
_cell.angle_alpha   90.00
_cell.angle_beta   90.00
_cell.angle_gamma   90.00
#
_symmetry.space_group_name_H-M   'P 1'
#
loop_
_entity.id
_entity.type
_entity.pdbx_description
1 polymer ?
#
loop_
_entity_poly.entity_id
_entity_poly.type
_entity_poly.pdbx_seq_one_letter_code
_entity_poly.pdbx_strand_id
1 'polypeptide(L)'
;MLKRELIRHSCYKLMFYLGILDCLSIVTSCLVTGYLAIDGRFPCPHYRDFEYVLTTFACGIWCSVCVTCIILAFNRCIDLWRNKHLLALFYHHRTYYWIGLCVLYLTLVTIYVKGLFFSPVAYAWFFDPFFGMTNLDVDRTEFFSVVHSVNNIGVIVVLSLLNTFLVASIYWKTRKSNSNYLSLIQRRVCSELVPIHNVNFRSQLKLSLFAPLTSLLLLSTCTCSSSLLQRF
;
A
#
# COMPACT_ATOMS: atom_id res chain seq x y z
N MET A 1 9.62 7.65 21.16
CA MET A 1 9.94 9.09 21.36
C MET A 1 9.16 9.92 20.35
N LEU A 2 8.02 10.49 20.74
CA LEU A 2 7.21 11.36 19.88
C LEU A 2 7.59 12.82 20.18
N LYS A 3 8.50 13.42 19.39
CA LYS A 3 8.89 14.82 19.60
C LYS A 3 7.78 15.74 19.06
N ARG A 4 7.22 16.59 19.92
CA ARG A 4 6.10 17.51 19.60
C ARG A 4 6.38 18.41 18.39
N GLU A 5 7.65 18.77 18.17
CA GLU A 5 8.06 19.63 17.05
C GLU A 5 7.94 18.94 15.68
N LEU A 6 8.16 17.61 15.60
CA LEU A 6 8.04 16.85 14.34
C LEU A 6 6.58 16.68 13.90
N ILE A 7 5.66 16.54 14.85
CA ILE A 7 4.21 16.38 14.58
C ILE A 7 3.61 17.64 13.94
N ARG A 8 4.31 18.78 14.00
CA ARG A 8 3.88 20.01 13.35
C ARG A 8 3.87 19.88 11.82
N HIS A 9 4.71 19.00 11.25
CA HIS A 9 4.78 18.78 9.81
C HIS A 9 3.72 17.79 9.31
N SER A 10 3.03 18.15 8.24
CA SER A 10 1.95 17.35 7.65
C SER A 10 2.43 15.99 7.13
N CYS A 11 3.65 15.95 6.58
CA CYS A 11 4.31 14.71 6.16
C CYS A 11 4.47 13.72 7.32
N TYR A 12 4.89 14.19 8.51
CA TYR A 12 5.07 13.33 9.68
C TYR A 12 3.74 12.74 10.18
N LYS A 13 2.67 13.53 10.17
CA LYS A 13 1.33 13.04 10.54
C LYS A 13 0.86 11.90 9.63
N LEU A 14 1.08 12.04 8.32
CA LEU A 14 0.75 11.00 7.34
C LEU A 14 1.63 9.76 7.49
N MET A 15 2.94 9.94 7.73
CA MET A 15 3.85 8.81 8.01
C MET A 15 3.48 8.06 9.28
N PHE A 16 3.07 8.76 10.33
CA PHE A 16 2.64 8.15 11.57
C PHE A 16 1.36 7.31 11.36
N TYR A 17 0.38 7.84 10.63
CA TYR A 17 -0.83 7.11 10.27
C TYR A 17 -0.52 5.88 9.40
N LEU A 18 0.34 6.03 8.38
CA LEU A 18 0.79 4.92 7.55
C LEU A 18 1.47 3.82 8.39
N GLY A 19 2.31 4.19 9.37
CA GLY A 19 2.93 3.23 10.27
C GLY A 19 1.94 2.44 11.12
N ILE A 20 0.82 3.05 11.54
CA ILE A 20 -0.26 2.33 12.23
C ILE A 20 -0.88 1.29 11.28
N LEU A 21 -1.18 1.67 10.04
CA LEU A 21 -1.73 0.75 9.05
C LEU A 21 -0.77 -0.39 8.71
N ASP A 22 0.53 -0.12 8.59
CA ASP A 22 1.55 -1.13 8.34
C ASP A 22 1.60 -2.15 9.49
N CYS A 23 1.59 -1.70 10.75
CA CYS A 23 1.52 -2.58 11.91
C CYS A 23 0.28 -3.49 11.86
N LEU A 24 -0.90 -2.92 11.55
CA LEU A 24 -2.13 -3.69 11.41
C LEU A 24 -2.05 -4.71 10.26
N SER A 25 -1.45 -4.32 9.13
CA SER A 25 -1.28 -5.18 7.96
C SER A 25 -0.35 -6.38 8.25
N ILE A 26 0.68 -6.19 9.08
CA ILE A 26 1.58 -7.28 9.49
C ILE A 26 0.85 -8.27 10.38
N VAL A 27 0.00 -7.79 11.31
CA VAL A 27 -0.80 -8.68 12.16
C VAL A 27 -1.72 -9.55 11.31
N THR A 28 -2.44 -8.96 10.36
CA THR A 28 -3.38 -9.71 9.50
C THR A 28 -2.67 -10.57 8.46
N SER A 29 -1.55 -10.12 7.87
CA SER A 29 -0.90 -10.83 6.78
C SER A 29 0.08 -11.90 7.26
N CYS A 30 0.75 -11.70 8.41
CA CYS A 30 1.77 -12.62 8.90
C CYS A 30 1.26 -13.50 10.04
N LEU A 31 0.68 -12.91 11.09
CA LEU A 31 0.29 -13.70 12.28
C LEU A 31 -0.94 -14.56 11.99
N VAL A 32 -1.99 -13.98 11.39
CA VAL A 32 -3.21 -14.72 11.05
C VAL A 32 -2.94 -15.75 9.97
N THR A 33 -2.31 -15.35 8.86
CA THR A 33 -1.98 -16.29 7.77
C THR A 33 -1.05 -17.41 8.26
N GLY A 34 -0.06 -17.09 9.10
CA GLY A 34 0.85 -18.09 9.66
C GLY A 34 0.12 -19.08 10.57
N TYR A 35 -0.80 -18.60 11.41
CA TYR A 35 -1.64 -19.47 12.23
C TYR A 35 -2.50 -20.41 11.37
N LEU A 36 -3.19 -19.88 10.36
CA LEU A 36 -4.02 -20.68 9.44
C LEU A 36 -3.19 -21.68 8.62
N ALA A 37 -1.95 -21.32 8.26
CA ALA A 37 -1.03 -22.19 7.54
C ALA A 37 -0.57 -23.40 8.37
N ILE A 38 -0.31 -23.21 9.67
CA ILE A 38 0.06 -24.31 10.59
C ILE A 38 -1.12 -25.28 10.78
N ASP A 39 -2.33 -24.73 10.87
CA ASP A 39 -3.55 -25.49 11.10
C ASP A 39 -4.08 -26.17 9.82
N GLY A 40 -3.63 -25.72 8.64
CA GLY A 40 -4.02 -26.29 7.35
C GLY A 40 -5.52 -26.22 7.06
N ARG A 41 -6.25 -25.29 7.68
CA ARG A 41 -7.72 -25.24 7.59
C ARG A 41 -8.17 -24.71 6.23
N PHE A 42 -9.13 -25.42 5.65
CA PHE A 42 -9.96 -24.93 4.55
C PHE A 42 -11.08 -24.04 5.10
N PRO A 43 -11.69 -23.16 4.28
CA PRO A 43 -12.84 -22.35 4.69
C PRO A 43 -14.02 -23.25 5.11
N CYS A 44 -14.12 -23.51 6.41
CA CYS A 44 -15.15 -24.34 7.02
C CYS A 44 -16.39 -23.49 7.38
N PRO A 45 -17.62 -24.03 7.28
CA PRO A 45 -18.85 -23.28 7.54
C PRO A 45 -18.92 -22.61 8.91
N HIS A 46 -18.33 -23.24 9.93
CA HIS A 46 -18.36 -22.77 11.31
C HIS A 46 -17.47 -21.54 11.58
N TYR A 47 -16.41 -21.33 10.80
CA TYR A 47 -15.44 -20.23 10.98
C TYR A 47 -15.45 -19.22 9.82
N ARG A 48 -16.26 -19.49 8.79
CA ARG A 48 -16.34 -18.69 7.56
C ARG A 48 -16.64 -17.22 7.84
N ASP A 49 -17.55 -16.92 8.77
CA ASP A 49 -17.97 -15.55 9.04
C ASP A 49 -16.83 -14.74 9.69
N PHE A 50 -16.03 -15.38 10.56
CA PHE A 50 -14.85 -14.76 11.16
C PHE A 50 -13.76 -14.49 10.12
N GLU A 51 -13.46 -15.48 9.27
CA GLU A 51 -12.47 -15.34 8.19
C GLU A 51 -12.88 -14.27 7.18
N TYR A 52 -14.17 -14.19 6.86
CA TYR A 52 -14.72 -13.16 5.97
C TYR A 52 -14.53 -11.74 6.52
N VAL A 53 -14.87 -11.49 7.79
CA VAL A 53 -14.71 -10.17 8.41
C VAL A 53 -13.23 -9.79 8.51
N LEU A 54 -12.37 -10.74 8.85
CA LEU A 54 -10.93 -10.49 8.99
C LEU A 54 -10.26 -10.14 7.66
N THR A 55 -10.64 -10.82 6.58
CA THR A 55 -10.02 -10.63 5.26
C THR A 55 -10.54 -9.40 4.54
N THR A 56 -11.83 -9.09 4.65
CA THR A 56 -12.39 -7.83 4.13
C THR A 56 -11.74 -6.63 4.82
N PHE A 57 -11.51 -6.71 6.13
CA PHE A 57 -10.77 -5.69 6.87
C PHE A 57 -9.30 -5.59 6.46
N ALA A 58 -8.62 -6.72 6.26
CA ALA A 58 -7.24 -6.73 5.76
C ALA A 58 -7.12 -6.10 4.37
N CYS A 59 -8.08 -6.35 3.46
CA CYS A 59 -8.17 -5.68 2.17
C CYS A 59 -8.46 -4.19 2.29
N GLY A 60 -9.30 -3.78 3.23
CA GLY A 60 -9.53 -2.37 3.57
C GLY A 60 -8.24 -1.67 4.01
N ILE A 61 -7.47 -2.30 4.91
CA ILE A 61 -6.16 -1.79 5.34
C ILE A 61 -5.23 -1.66 4.16
N TRP A 62 -5.11 -2.70 3.31
CA TRP A 62 -4.27 -2.68 2.12
C TRP A 62 -4.58 -1.49 1.22
N CYS A 63 -5.85 -1.31 0.86
CA CYS A 63 -6.28 -0.24 -0.01
C CYS A 63 -6.02 1.14 0.64
N SER A 64 -6.22 1.26 1.96
CA SER A 64 -5.95 2.49 2.71
C SER A 64 -4.46 2.84 2.79
N VAL A 65 -3.58 1.84 2.95
CA VAL A 65 -2.11 2.00 2.86
C VAL A 65 -1.75 2.57 1.51
N CYS A 66 -2.29 2.02 0.42
CA CYS A 66 -1.98 2.50 -0.93
C CYS A 66 -2.39 3.96 -1.16
N VAL A 67 -3.61 4.35 -0.75
CA VAL A 67 -4.09 5.74 -0.88
C VAL A 67 -3.26 6.68 -0.01
N THR A 68 -2.89 6.25 1.20
CA THR A 68 -2.02 7.03 2.08
C THR A 68 -0.64 7.25 1.44
N CYS A 69 -0.08 6.25 0.77
CA CYS A 69 1.18 6.38 0.01
C CYS A 69 1.06 7.38 -1.15
N ILE A 70 -0.06 7.39 -1.88
CA ILE A 70 -0.33 8.38 -2.94
C ILE A 70 -0.37 9.80 -2.36
N ILE A 71 -1.12 10.01 -1.28
CA ILE A 71 -1.24 11.31 -0.62
C ILE A 71 0.12 11.77 -0.09
N LEU A 72 0.92 10.86 0.47
CA LEU A 72 2.27 11.16 0.94
C LEU A 72 3.21 11.56 -0.21
N ALA A 73 3.17 10.84 -1.34
CA ALA A 73 3.95 11.18 -2.53
C ALA A 73 3.55 12.56 -3.08
N PHE A 74 2.25 12.85 -3.13
CA PHE A 74 1.74 14.15 -3.53
C PHE A 74 2.15 15.27 -2.57
N ASN A 75 2.10 15.02 -1.26
CA ASN A 75 2.55 15.97 -0.23
C ASN A 75 4.03 16.36 -0.44
N ARG A 76 4.90 15.38 -0.75
CA ARG A 76 6.31 15.65 -1.06
C ARG A 76 6.52 16.46 -2.33
N CYS A 77 5.69 16.26 -3.36
CA CYS A 77 5.73 17.05 -4.58
C CYS A 77 5.43 18.53 -4.29
N ILE A 78 4.43 18.78 -3.44
CA ILE A 78 4.03 20.14 -3.02
C ILE A 78 5.15 20.80 -2.22
N ASP A 79 5.71 20.10 -1.23
CA ASP A 79 6.78 20.63 -0.39
C ASP A 79 8.03 21.00 -1.22
N LEU A 80 8.33 20.25 -2.27
CA LEU A 80 9.47 20.53 -3.16
C LEU A 80 9.29 21.82 -3.99
N TRP A 81 8.09 22.04 -4.52
CA TRP A 81 7.78 23.21 -5.35
C TRP A 81 7.45 24.46 -4.53
N ARG A 82 7.05 24.29 -3.27
CA ARG A 82 6.72 25.36 -2.31
C ARG A 82 5.73 26.38 -2.90
N ASN A 83 4.78 25.92 -3.70
CA ASN A 83 3.71 26.76 -4.24
C ASN A 83 2.73 27.12 -3.12
N LYS A 84 2.51 28.42 -2.88
CA LYS A 84 1.69 28.93 -1.77
C LYS A 84 0.26 28.37 -1.78
N HIS A 85 -0.35 28.21 -2.96
CA HIS A 85 -1.71 27.69 -3.09
C HIS A 85 -1.81 26.21 -2.73
N LEU A 86 -0.83 25.40 -3.14
CA LEU A 86 -0.82 23.96 -2.87
C LEU A 86 -0.41 23.66 -1.43
N LEU A 87 0.47 24.46 -0.84
CA LEU A 87 0.86 24.32 0.56
C LEU A 87 -0.36 24.54 1.49
N ALA A 88 -1.31 25.37 1.09
CA ALA A 88 -2.55 25.61 1.83
C ALA A 88 -3.47 24.37 1.91
N LEU A 89 -3.34 23.38 1.00
CA LEU A 89 -4.12 22.13 1.06
C LEU A 89 -3.71 21.22 2.22
N PHE A 90 -2.45 21.31 2.65
CA PHE A 90 -1.87 20.47 3.71
C PHE A 90 -1.54 21.26 4.97
N TYR A 91 -2.02 22.50 5.10
CA TYR A 91 -1.65 23.34 6.24
C TYR A 91 -2.41 22.96 7.53
N HIS A 92 -1.64 22.76 8.61
CA HIS A 92 -2.10 22.63 9.99
C HIS A 92 -3.14 21.52 10.25
N HIS A 93 -4.44 21.88 10.32
CA HIS A 93 -5.55 20.96 10.57
C HIS A 93 -6.03 20.24 9.31
N ARG A 94 -5.76 20.77 8.12
CA ARG A 94 -6.31 20.21 6.87
C ARG A 94 -5.77 18.82 6.55
N THR A 95 -4.58 18.48 7.05
CA THR A 95 -4.01 17.13 6.97
C THR A 95 -4.88 16.07 7.63
N TYR A 96 -5.64 16.43 8.68
CA TYR A 96 -6.58 15.48 9.31
C TYR A 96 -7.76 15.14 8.40
N TYR A 97 -8.19 16.03 7.50
CA TYR A 97 -9.20 15.69 6.49
C TYR A 97 -8.69 14.64 5.51
N TRP A 98 -7.41 14.71 5.12
CA TRP A 98 -6.78 13.69 4.28
C TRP A 98 -6.67 12.34 4.99
N ILE A 99 -6.33 12.34 6.28
CA ILE A 99 -6.34 11.11 7.09
C ILE A 99 -7.78 10.57 7.21
N GLY A 100 -8.75 11.45 7.46
CA GLY A 100 -10.17 11.09 7.48
C GLY A 100 -10.64 10.48 6.16
N LEU A 101 -10.16 10.98 5.02
CA LEU A 101 -10.41 10.39 3.71
C LEU A 101 -9.82 8.98 3.58
N CYS A 102 -8.59 8.74 4.07
CA CYS A 102 -8.00 7.39 4.09
C CYS A 102 -8.79 6.41 4.96
N VAL A 103 -9.29 6.88 6.11
CA VAL A 103 -10.13 6.08 7.01
C VAL A 103 -11.49 5.81 6.37
N LEU A 104 -12.11 6.80 5.73
CA LEU A 104 -13.36 6.62 4.99
C LEU A 104 -13.18 5.63 3.83
N TYR A 105 -12.07 5.70 3.11
CA TYR A 105 -11.77 4.75 2.05
C TYR A 105 -11.58 3.32 2.61
N LEU A 106 -10.90 3.18 3.75
CA LEU A 106 -10.77 1.89 4.45
C LEU A 106 -12.14 1.31 4.77
N THR A 107 -13.05 2.09 5.38
CA THR A 107 -14.37 1.59 5.78
C THR A 107 -15.23 1.24 4.58
N LEU A 108 -15.23 2.07 3.53
CA LEU A 108 -15.96 1.78 2.30
C LEU A 108 -15.45 0.49 1.64
N VAL A 109 -14.14 0.33 1.48
CA VAL A 109 -13.57 -0.89 0.88
C VAL A 109 -13.90 -2.11 1.74
N THR A 110 -13.83 -2.01 3.07
CA THR A 110 -14.17 -3.14 3.96
C THR A 110 -15.62 -3.60 3.78
N ILE A 111 -16.55 -2.68 3.48
CA ILE A 111 -17.98 -3.00 3.27
C ILE A 111 -18.25 -3.55 1.87
N TYR A 112 -17.61 -2.99 0.84
CA TYR A 112 -17.92 -3.30 -0.58
C TYR A 112 -17.02 -4.36 -1.21
N VAL A 113 -15.89 -4.71 -0.61
CA VAL A 113 -14.98 -5.72 -1.15
C VAL A 113 -15.53 -7.12 -0.87
N LYS A 114 -15.39 -8.03 -1.85
CA LYS A 114 -15.59 -9.45 -1.62
C LYS A 114 -14.49 -9.98 -0.71
N GLY A 115 -14.85 -10.80 0.28
CA GLY A 115 -13.89 -11.47 1.17
C GLY A 115 -12.94 -12.39 0.40
N LEU A 116 -11.76 -12.61 0.98
CA LEU A 116 -10.82 -13.62 0.49
C LEU A 116 -10.88 -14.83 1.41
N PHE A 117 -10.53 -15.98 0.85
CA PHE A 117 -10.45 -17.24 1.58
C PHE A 117 -9.03 -17.79 1.50
N PHE A 118 -8.57 -18.34 2.61
CA PHE A 118 -7.26 -18.95 2.67
C PHE A 118 -7.29 -20.32 2.00
N SER A 119 -6.42 -20.53 1.02
CA SER A 119 -6.19 -21.85 0.44
C SER A 119 -4.91 -22.45 1.04
N PRO A 120 -5.01 -23.54 1.84
CA PRO A 120 -3.84 -24.21 2.38
C PRO A 120 -3.02 -24.92 1.29
N VAL A 121 -3.60 -25.18 0.12
CA VAL A 121 -2.89 -25.77 -1.04
C VAL A 121 -1.85 -24.81 -1.61
N ALA A 122 -2.18 -23.52 -1.65
CA ALA A 122 -1.31 -22.49 -2.21
C ALA A 122 -0.70 -21.56 -1.14
N TYR A 123 -0.99 -21.83 0.15
CA TYR A 123 -0.55 -21.03 1.30
C TYR A 123 -0.80 -19.51 1.12
N ALA A 124 -1.91 -19.16 0.49
CA ALA A 124 -2.23 -17.79 0.12
C ALA A 124 -3.74 -17.55 0.10
N TRP A 125 -4.09 -16.27 0.08
CA TRP A 125 -5.47 -15.78 0.07
C TRP A 125 -5.95 -15.58 -1.36
N PHE A 126 -7.10 -16.15 -1.68
CA PHE A 126 -7.71 -16.04 -2.99
C PHE A 126 -9.15 -15.58 -2.86
N PHE A 127 -9.65 -14.86 -3.86
CA PHE A 127 -11.07 -14.57 -3.92
C PHE A 127 -11.89 -15.83 -4.26
N ASP A 128 -11.31 -16.75 -5.04
CA ASP A 128 -11.89 -18.05 -5.34
C ASP A 128 -11.61 -19.03 -4.18
N PRO A 129 -12.63 -19.47 -3.41
CA PRO A 129 -12.46 -20.43 -2.32
C PRO A 129 -12.07 -21.83 -2.82
N PHE A 130 -12.31 -22.13 -4.10
CA PHE A 130 -12.02 -23.43 -4.72
C PHE A 130 -10.68 -23.44 -5.46
N PHE A 131 -9.82 -22.44 -5.21
CA PHE A 131 -8.52 -22.35 -5.85
C PHE A 131 -7.69 -23.61 -5.58
N GLY A 132 -7.34 -24.33 -6.66
CA GLY A 132 -6.63 -25.61 -6.62
C GLY A 132 -7.52 -26.86 -6.76
N MET A 133 -8.85 -26.72 -6.82
CA MET A 133 -9.78 -27.83 -7.06
C MET A 133 -10.27 -27.82 -8.52
N THR A 134 -9.85 -28.80 -9.31
CA THR A 134 -10.20 -28.93 -10.75
C THR A 134 -11.48 -29.72 -11.02
N ASN A 135 -11.99 -30.44 -10.01
CA ASN A 135 -13.10 -31.39 -10.18
C ASN A 135 -14.50 -30.78 -9.93
N LEU A 136 -14.58 -29.45 -9.78
CA LEU A 136 -15.82 -28.73 -9.52
C LEU A 136 -16.12 -27.78 -10.68
N ASP A 137 -17.31 -27.92 -11.25
CA ASP A 137 -17.83 -27.04 -12.30
C ASP A 137 -18.54 -25.85 -11.63
N VAL A 138 -17.73 -24.83 -11.29
CA VAL A 138 -18.18 -23.59 -10.63
C VAL A 138 -17.74 -22.41 -11.48
N ASP A 139 -18.63 -21.44 -11.68
CA ASP A 139 -18.29 -20.20 -12.36
C ASP A 139 -17.33 -19.36 -11.49
N ARG A 140 -16.05 -19.36 -11.87
CA ARG A 140 -14.99 -18.66 -11.13
C ARG A 140 -15.01 -17.16 -11.34
N THR A 141 -15.77 -16.66 -12.32
CA THR A 141 -15.84 -15.22 -12.64
C THR A 141 -16.58 -14.43 -11.56
N GLU A 142 -17.50 -15.07 -10.85
CA GLU A 142 -18.29 -14.44 -9.79
C GLU A 142 -17.46 -14.05 -8.56
N PHE A 143 -16.34 -14.74 -8.33
CA PHE A 143 -15.48 -14.46 -7.17
C PHE A 143 -14.57 -13.24 -7.37
N PHE A 144 -14.43 -12.73 -8.60
CA PHE A 144 -13.54 -11.59 -8.85
C PHE A 144 -14.04 -10.29 -8.18
N SER A 145 -13.10 -9.55 -7.57
CA SER A 145 -13.36 -8.25 -6.94
C SER A 145 -12.85 -7.11 -7.83
N VAL A 146 -13.80 -6.39 -8.45
CA VAL A 146 -13.50 -5.23 -9.30
C VAL A 146 -12.86 -4.10 -8.48
N VAL A 147 -13.34 -3.86 -7.25
CA VAL A 147 -12.86 -2.78 -6.37
C VAL A 147 -11.37 -2.92 -6.07
N HIS A 148 -10.93 -4.12 -5.66
CA HIS A 148 -9.52 -4.39 -5.37
C HIS A 148 -8.64 -4.25 -6.61
N SER A 149 -9.14 -4.69 -7.76
CA SER A 149 -8.40 -4.66 -9.03
C SER A 149 -8.21 -3.23 -9.55
N VAL A 150 -9.26 -2.42 -9.49
CA VAL A 150 -9.20 -0.99 -9.81
C VAL A 150 -8.22 -0.26 -8.87
N ASN A 151 -8.26 -0.56 -7.57
CA ASN A 151 -7.32 0.00 -6.61
C ASN A 151 -5.87 -0.32 -6.99
N ASN A 152 -5.53 -1.59 -7.24
CA ASN A 152 -4.16 -1.98 -7.57
C ASN A 152 -3.65 -1.33 -8.86
N ILE A 153 -4.47 -1.31 -9.91
CA ILE A 153 -4.09 -0.66 -11.18
C ILE A 153 -3.91 0.84 -10.97
N GLY A 154 -4.87 1.49 -10.31
CA GLY A 154 -4.83 2.93 -10.04
C GLY A 154 -3.59 3.33 -9.24
N VAL A 155 -3.23 2.55 -8.22
CA VAL A 155 -2.07 2.81 -7.38
C VAL A 155 -0.78 2.72 -8.17
N ILE A 156 -0.62 1.71 -9.02
CA ILE A 156 0.58 1.56 -9.86
C ILE A 156 0.73 2.76 -10.79
N VAL A 157 -0.36 3.19 -11.44
CA VAL A 157 -0.33 4.31 -12.39
C VAL A 157 -0.03 5.62 -11.66
N VAL A 158 -0.80 5.95 -10.63
CA VAL A 158 -0.71 7.25 -9.95
C VAL A 158 0.61 7.39 -9.20
N LEU A 159 1.04 6.35 -8.48
CA LEU A 159 2.28 6.41 -7.70
C LEU A 159 3.51 6.48 -8.62
N SER A 160 3.51 5.75 -9.74
CA SER A 160 4.56 5.85 -10.76
C SER A 160 4.65 7.27 -11.34
N LEU A 161 3.52 7.88 -11.67
CA LEU A 161 3.47 9.25 -12.20
C LEU A 161 4.00 10.27 -11.18
N LEU A 162 3.53 10.21 -9.93
CA LEU A 162 3.95 11.14 -8.87
C LEU A 162 5.44 10.99 -8.53
N ASN A 163 5.94 9.76 -8.42
CA ASN A 163 7.36 9.53 -8.13
C ASN A 163 8.26 9.97 -9.29
N THR A 164 7.86 9.72 -10.53
CA THR A 164 8.58 10.20 -11.71
C THR A 164 8.61 11.72 -11.76
N PHE A 165 7.47 12.36 -11.49
CA PHE A 165 7.36 13.81 -11.41
C PHE A 165 8.26 14.38 -10.31
N LEU A 166 8.29 13.76 -9.14
CA LEU A 166 9.14 14.17 -8.02
C LEU A 166 10.63 14.07 -8.40
N VAL A 167 11.06 12.96 -8.98
CA VAL A 167 12.44 12.76 -9.43
C VAL A 167 12.82 13.77 -10.51
N ALA A 168 11.96 13.99 -11.51
CA ALA A 168 12.18 14.98 -12.56
C ALA A 168 12.27 16.40 -11.99
N SER A 169 11.40 16.74 -11.03
CA SER A 169 11.40 18.04 -10.34
C SER A 169 12.67 18.27 -9.54
N ILE A 170 13.16 17.24 -8.83
CA ILE A 170 14.44 17.30 -8.12
C ILE A 170 15.57 17.48 -9.13
N TYR A 171 15.63 16.69 -10.20
CA TYR A 171 16.65 16.79 -11.24
C TYR A 171 16.72 18.21 -11.83
N TRP A 172 15.57 18.78 -12.19
CA TRP A 172 15.50 20.15 -12.72
C TRP A 172 16.06 21.18 -11.71
N LYS A 173 15.66 21.06 -10.44
CA LYS A 173 16.07 22.00 -9.38
C LYS A 173 17.55 21.85 -9.00
N THR A 174 18.08 20.63 -9.00
CA THR A 174 19.52 20.33 -8.83
C THR A 174 20.33 20.88 -10.00
N ARG A 175 19.86 20.77 -11.24
CA ARG A 175 20.59 21.33 -12.39
C ARG A 175 20.71 22.86 -12.30
N LYS A 176 19.73 23.52 -11.67
CA LYS A 176 19.73 24.97 -11.45
C LYS A 176 20.49 25.39 -10.18
N SER A 177 20.79 24.46 -9.26
CA SER A 177 21.44 24.72 -7.97
C SER A 177 22.67 23.84 -7.82
N ASN A 178 23.87 24.43 -7.83
CA ASN A 178 25.17 23.73 -7.84
C ASN A 178 25.53 23.01 -6.51
N SER A 179 24.55 22.39 -5.86
CA SER A 179 24.67 21.78 -4.53
C SER A 179 24.81 20.25 -4.62
N ASN A 180 25.99 19.75 -4.26
CA ASN A 180 26.35 18.32 -4.20
C ASN A 180 25.51 17.50 -3.20
N TYR A 181 24.81 18.14 -2.26
CA TYR A 181 23.98 17.43 -1.28
C TYR A 181 22.68 16.89 -1.89
N LEU A 182 22.09 17.64 -2.83
CA LEU A 182 20.82 17.29 -3.46
C LEU A 182 20.98 16.10 -4.44
N SER A 183 22.15 15.99 -5.09
CA SER A 183 22.48 14.90 -6.02
C SER A 183 22.69 13.54 -5.34
N LEU A 184 23.11 13.50 -4.08
CA LEU A 184 23.24 12.28 -3.28
C LEU A 184 21.90 11.72 -2.83
N ILE A 185 20.96 12.60 -2.44
CA ILE A 185 19.57 12.22 -2.15
C ILE A 185 18.90 11.69 -3.42
N GLN A 186 19.14 12.36 -4.54
CA GLN A 186 18.62 11.97 -5.86
C GLN A 186 19.13 10.59 -6.31
N ARG A 187 20.41 10.26 -6.10
CA ARG A 187 20.97 8.93 -6.40
C ARG A 187 20.35 7.81 -5.56
N ARG A 188 20.11 8.04 -4.26
CA ARG A 188 19.50 7.03 -3.37
C ARG A 188 18.02 6.80 -3.65
N VAL A 189 17.27 7.85 -3.95
CA VAL A 189 15.83 7.73 -4.26
C VAL A 189 15.61 7.04 -5.62
N CYS A 190 16.46 7.32 -6.62
CA CYS A 190 16.37 6.67 -7.93
C CYS A 190 16.86 5.21 -7.90
N SER A 191 17.90 4.89 -7.10
CA SER A 191 18.39 3.50 -6.99
C SER A 191 17.40 2.58 -6.30
N GLU A 192 16.59 3.10 -5.37
CA GLU A 192 15.60 2.31 -4.62
C GLU A 192 14.25 2.21 -5.35
N LEU A 193 13.72 3.27 -5.96
CA LEU A 193 12.34 3.28 -6.48
C LEU A 193 12.17 2.63 -7.87
N VAL A 194 13.18 2.72 -8.75
CA VAL A 194 13.09 2.22 -10.15
C VAL A 194 13.05 0.69 -10.23
N PRO A 195 13.82 -0.08 -9.44
CA PRO A 195 13.72 -1.54 -9.41
C PRO A 195 12.37 -2.00 -8.84
N ILE A 196 11.91 -1.38 -7.75
CA ILE A 196 10.69 -1.79 -7.03
C ILE A 196 9.44 -1.64 -7.89
N HIS A 197 9.30 -0.55 -8.65
CA HIS A 197 8.12 -0.34 -9.51
C HIS A 197 8.14 -1.22 -10.77
N ASN A 198 9.31 -1.48 -11.37
CA ASN A 198 9.43 -2.42 -12.48
C ASN A 198 9.19 -3.88 -12.07
N VAL A 199 9.60 -4.26 -10.85
CA VAL A 199 9.30 -5.58 -10.27
C VAL A 199 7.82 -5.69 -9.94
N ASN A 200 7.19 -4.67 -9.34
CA ASN A 200 5.76 -4.67 -9.02
C ASN A 200 4.86 -4.64 -10.27
N PHE A 201 5.25 -3.92 -11.33
CA PHE A 201 4.52 -3.94 -12.60
C PHE A 201 4.65 -5.30 -13.29
N ARG A 202 5.85 -5.91 -13.31
CA ARG A 202 6.06 -7.26 -13.86
C ARG A 202 5.39 -8.35 -13.04
N SER A 203 5.33 -8.22 -11.72
CA SER A 203 4.66 -9.20 -10.84
C SER A 203 3.14 -9.09 -10.96
N GLN A 204 2.56 -7.90 -11.05
CA GLN A 204 1.12 -7.70 -11.26
C GLN A 204 0.66 -8.10 -12.68
N LEU A 205 1.49 -7.87 -13.71
CA LEU A 205 1.25 -8.37 -15.07
C LEU A 205 1.34 -9.91 -15.15
N LYS A 206 2.09 -10.54 -14.24
CA LYS A 206 2.11 -12.00 -14.05
C LYS A 206 1.01 -12.49 -13.10
N LEU A 207 0.51 -11.65 -12.19
CA LEU A 207 -0.54 -11.95 -11.21
C LEU A 207 -1.91 -12.17 -11.86
N SER A 208 -2.14 -11.61 -13.05
CA SER A 208 -3.26 -11.97 -13.92
C SER A 208 -3.13 -13.35 -14.57
N LEU A 209 -1.99 -14.03 -14.42
CA LEU A 209 -1.74 -15.37 -14.96
C LEU A 209 -1.42 -16.43 -13.88
N PHE A 210 -0.81 -16.06 -12.76
CA PHE A 210 -0.46 -16.98 -11.66
C PHE A 210 -0.43 -16.21 -10.34
N ALA A 211 -1.46 -16.42 -9.51
CA ALA A 211 -1.52 -15.92 -8.14
C ALA A 211 -0.77 -16.90 -7.23
N PRO A 212 0.47 -16.58 -6.81
CA PRO A 212 0.68 -16.26 -5.39
C PRO A 212 1.96 -15.43 -5.15
N LEU A 213 1.89 -14.16 -4.72
CA LEU A 213 3.06 -13.46 -4.12
C LEU A 213 2.67 -12.13 -3.45
N THR A 214 1.79 -12.22 -2.45
CA THR A 214 1.47 -11.12 -1.52
C THR A 214 2.63 -10.81 -0.55
N SER A 215 3.60 -11.71 -0.41
CA SER A 215 4.78 -11.60 0.46
C SER A 215 5.85 -10.61 -0.03
N LEU A 216 5.86 -10.23 -1.32
CA LEU A 216 6.87 -9.32 -1.87
C LEU A 216 6.51 -7.82 -1.71
N LEU A 217 5.22 -7.53 -1.53
CA LEU A 217 4.72 -6.16 -1.32
C LEU A 217 5.00 -5.65 0.10
N LEU A 218 4.91 -6.51 1.12
CA LEU A 218 5.25 -6.16 2.52
C LEU A 218 6.74 -5.87 2.71
N LEU A 219 7.63 -6.57 1.99
CA LEU A 219 9.07 -6.28 2.02
C LEU A 219 9.39 -4.93 1.35
N SER A 220 8.60 -4.51 0.35
CA SER A 220 8.81 -3.24 -0.36
C SER A 220 8.30 -2.01 0.40
N THR A 221 7.25 -2.14 1.22
CA THR A 221 6.79 -1.06 2.11
C THR A 221 7.70 -0.91 3.33
N CYS A 222 8.16 -2.03 3.92
CA CYS A 222 9.11 -2.04 5.04
C CYS A 222 10.49 -1.45 4.70
N THR A 223 11.03 -1.68 3.50
CA THR A 223 12.31 -1.10 3.05
C THR A 223 12.23 0.41 2.80
N CYS A 224 11.06 0.90 2.35
CA CYS A 224 10.82 2.33 2.18
C CYS A 224 10.67 3.05 3.54
N SER A 225 9.99 2.44 4.51
CA SER A 225 9.79 3.04 5.84
C SER A 225 11.07 3.05 6.70
N SER A 226 11.85 1.96 6.68
CA SER A 226 13.09 1.82 7.48
C SER A 226 14.24 2.71 7.00
N SER A 227 14.38 2.94 5.70
CA SER A 227 15.41 3.82 5.14
C SER A 227 15.11 5.32 5.32
N LEU A 228 13.83 5.68 5.47
CA LEU A 228 13.38 7.04 5.80
C LEU A 228 13.44 7.35 7.31
N LEU A 229 13.28 6.35 8.18
CA LEU A 229 13.39 6.52 9.64
C LEU A 229 14.83 6.79 10.11
N GLN A 230 15.85 6.42 9.33
CA GLN A 230 17.26 6.68 9.65
C GLN A 230 17.72 8.12 9.37
N ARG A 231 16.84 9.04 8.92
CA ARG A 231 17.23 10.41 8.53
C ARG A 231 16.39 11.53 9.13
N PHE A 232 15.78 11.28 10.29
CA PHE A 232 15.32 12.33 11.20
C PHE A 232 15.86 12.11 12.62
#